data_AF-A0A4Y4M8V1-F1
#
_entry.id   AF-A0A4Y4M8V1-F1
#
_cell.length_a   1.000
_cell.length_b   1.000
_cell.length_c   1.000
_cell.angle_alpha   90.00
_cell.angle_beta   90.00
_cell.angle_gamma   90.00
#
_symmetry.space_group_name_H-M   'P 1'
#
loop_
_entity.id
_entity.type
_entity.pdbx_description
1 polymer ?
#
loop_
_entity_poly.entity_id
_entity_poly.type
_entity_poly.pdbx_seq_one_letter_code
_entity_poly.pdbx_strand_id
1 'polypeptide(L)' 'MLSSADLHLERALFLAVLILFFGTGFLCTLIALIINSIRKKNKSGRYYILLFLISGAIGVASAAFYFYVILFEQVGNDVF' A
#
# COMPACT_ATOMS: atom_id res chain seq x y z
N MET A 1 26.32 17.67 5.55
CA MET A 1 25.60 17.57 4.26
C MET A 1 24.92 16.21 4.02
N LEU A 2 24.96 15.25 4.96
CA LEU A 2 24.16 14.01 4.88
C LEU A 2 22.68 14.20 5.26
N SER A 3 22.38 15.13 6.17
CA SER A 3 21.03 15.40 6.67
C SER A 3 20.04 15.89 5.60
N SER A 4 20.52 16.55 4.53
CA SER A 4 19.67 16.99 3.42
C SER A 4 19.29 15.85 2.46
N ALA A 5 20.12 14.80 2.34
CA ALA A 5 19.80 13.61 1.54
C ALA A 5 18.82 12.70 2.30
N ASP A 6 19.00 12.61 3.62
CA ASP A 6 18.15 11.83 4.53
C ASP A 6 16.70 12.34 4.53
N LEU A 7 16.51 13.66 4.59
CA LEU A 7 15.18 14.31 4.50
C LEU A 7 14.48 14.01 3.15
N HIS A 8 15.27 13.90 2.07
CA HIS A 8 14.71 13.63 0.73
C HIS A 8 14.26 12.17 0.60
N LEU A 9 15.03 11.24 1.16
CA LEU A 9 14.71 9.82 1.20
C LEU A 9 13.51 9.55 2.13
N GLU A 10 13.47 10.13 3.32
CA GLU A 10 12.34 10.02 4.25
C GLU A 10 11.04 10.50 3.59
N ARG A 11 11.09 11.68 2.94
CA ARG A 11 9.94 12.23 2.22
C ARG A 11 9.50 11.34 1.06
N ALA A 12 10.43 10.77 0.30
CA ALA A 12 10.12 9.86 -0.79
C ALA A 12 9.48 8.56 -0.29
N LEU A 13 9.99 8.01 0.82
CA LEU A 13 9.44 6.82 1.47
C LEU A 13 8.03 7.08 1.97
N PHE A 14 7.80 8.22 2.64
CA PHE A 14 6.47 8.61 3.09
C PHE A 14 5.49 8.74 1.91
N LEU A 15 5.90 9.40 0.82
CA LEU A 15 5.11 9.48 -0.41
C LEU A 15 4.84 8.11 -1.01
N ALA A 16 5.83 7.20 -1.03
CA ALA A 16 5.64 5.85 -1.54
C ALA A 16 4.59 5.07 -0.73
N VAL A 17 4.65 5.15 0.61
CA VAL A 17 3.64 4.52 1.49
C VAL A 17 2.26 5.12 1.23
N LEU A 18 2.15 6.44 1.10
CA LEU A 18 0.88 7.09 0.78
C LEU A 18 0.34 6.64 -0.58
N ILE A 19 1.17 6.65 -1.62
CA ILE A 19 0.77 6.24 -2.97
C ILE A 19 0.31 4.79 -2.99
N LEU A 20 1.01 3.88 -2.31
CA LEU A 20 0.61 2.48 -2.20
C LEU A 20 -0.71 2.34 -1.43
N PHE A 21 -0.81 2.96 -0.26
CA PHE A 21 -2.02 2.90 0.56
C PHE A 21 -3.24 3.44 -0.18
N PHE A 22 -3.14 4.65 -0.75
CA PHE A 22 -4.23 5.27 -1.49
C PHE A 22 -4.50 4.55 -2.81
N GLY A 23 -3.47 4.11 -3.53
CA GLY A 23 -3.61 3.39 -4.79
C GLY A 23 -4.37 2.07 -4.61
N THR A 24 -3.87 1.20 -3.74
CA THR A 24 -4.52 -0.10 -3.46
C THR A 24 -5.87 0.08 -2.78
N GLY A 25 -5.95 1.01 -1.81
CA GLY A 25 -7.19 1.40 -1.13
C GLY A 25 -8.28 1.83 -2.12
N PHE A 26 -7.96 2.81 -2.96
CA PHE A 26 -8.89 3.43 -3.89
C PHE A 26 -9.31 2.44 -4.99
N LEU A 27 -8.36 1.71 -5.58
CA LEU A 27 -8.65 0.78 -6.67
C LEU A 27 -9.58 -0.35 -6.22
N CYS A 28 -9.29 -0.98 -5.07
CA CYS A 28 -10.15 -2.04 -4.53
C CYS A 28 -11.55 -1.53 -4.18
N THR A 29 -11.63 -0.33 -3.60
CA THR A 29 -12.91 0.29 -3.23
C THR A 29 -13.73 0.67 -4.46
N LEU A 30 -13.09 1.21 -5.49
CA LEU A 30 -13.73 1.58 -6.75
C LEU A 30 -14.30 0.34 -7.47
N ILE A 31 -13.52 -0.74 -7.56
CA ILE A 31 -13.97 -2.02 -8.13
C ILE A 31 -15.18 -2.55 -7.36
N ALA A 32 -15.11 -2.56 -6.01
CA ALA A 32 -16.23 -3.03 -5.19
C ALA A 32 -17.47 -2.15 -5.34
N LEU A 33 -17.31 -0.84 -5.53
CA LEU A 33 -18.40 0.09 -5.78
C LEU A 33 -19.08 -0.23 -7.12
N ILE A 34 -18.31 -0.40 -8.20
CA ILE A 34 -18.83 -0.79 -9.51
C ILE A 34 -19.58 -2.12 -9.42
N ILE A 35 -18.99 -3.14 -8.81
CA ILE A 35 -19.62 -4.47 -8.67
C ILE A 35 -20.92 -4.39 -7.87
N ASN A 36 -20.93 -3.70 -6.73
CA ASN A 36 -22.12 -3.57 -5.91
C ASN A 36 -23.21 -2.75 -6.59
N SER A 37 -22.83 -1.73 -7.37
CA SER A 37 -23.75 -0.94 -8.19
C SER A 37 -24.41 -1.80 -9.26
N ILE A 38 -23.64 -2.61 -10.00
CA ILE A 38 -24.16 -3.56 -11.00
C ILE A 38 -25.09 -4.59 -10.34
N ARG A 39 -24.71 -5.11 -9.16
CA ARG A 39 -25.50 -6.09 -8.41
C ARG A 39 -26.70 -5.50 -7.66
N LYS A 40 -26.95 -4.18 -7.77
CA LYS A 40 -27.97 -3.43 -7.01
C LYS A 40 -27.95 -3.75 -5.50
N LYS A 41 -26.77 -4.04 -4.96
CA LYS A 41 -26.60 -4.38 -3.55
C LYS A 41 -26.34 -3.10 -2.78
N ASN A 42 -27.32 -2.69 -1.98
CA ASN A 42 -27.15 -1.54 -1.09
C ASN A 42 -26.26 -1.93 0.10
N LYS A 43 -25.00 -1.51 0.05
CA LYS A 43 -24.05 -1.62 1.15
C LYS A 43 -23.89 -0.24 1.79
N SER A 44 -23.83 -0.20 3.11
CA SER A 44 -23.62 1.06 3.86
C SER A 44 -22.29 1.70 3.46
N GLY A 45 -22.20 3.03 3.45
CA GLY A 45 -20.94 3.75 3.22
C GLY A 45 -19.79 3.27 4.11
N ARG A 46 -20.09 2.83 5.34
CA ARG A 46 -19.11 2.22 6.27
C ARG A 46 -18.42 0.98 5.70
N TYR A 47 -19.11 0.19 4.89
CA TYR A 47 -18.54 -0.99 4.23
C TYR A 47 -17.39 -0.57 3.30
N TYR A 48 -17.58 0.47 2.51
CA TYR A 48 -16.56 0.96 1.58
C TYR A 48 -15.38 1.62 2.29
N ILE A 49 -15.64 2.35 3.38
CA ILE A 49 -14.57 2.93 4.21
C ILE A 49 -13.70 1.84 4.83
N LEU A 50 -14.32 0.80 5.41
CA LEU A 50 -13.57 -0.33 5.98
C LEU A 50 -12.81 -1.10 4.90
N LEU A 51 -13.42 -1.33 3.74
CA LEU A 51 -12.77 -1.99 2.61
C LEU A 51 -11.54 -1.21 2.16
N PHE A 52 -11.65 0.11 2.02
CA PHE A 52 -10.56 1.01 1.68
C PHE A 52 -9.39 0.92 2.67
N LEU A 53 -9.68 1.01 3.97
CA LEU A 53 -8.66 0.96 5.01
C LEU A 53 -7.95 -0.40 5.03
N ILE A 54 -8.70 -1.49 4.94
CA ILE A 54 -8.15 -2.85 4.96
C ILE A 54 -7.31 -3.09 3.71
N SER A 55 -7.80 -2.75 2.51
CA SER A 55 -7.04 -3.00 1.27
C SER A 55 -5.80 -2.12 1.14
N GLY A 56 -5.87 -0.86 1.59
CA GLY A 56 -4.70 0.02 1.68
C GLY A 56 -3.65 -0.54 2.65
N ALA A 57 -4.06 -0.98 3.84
CA ALA A 57 -3.15 -1.55 4.83
C ALA A 57 -2.49 -2.83 4.32
N ILE A 58 -3.24 -3.71 3.64
CA ILE A 58 -2.69 -4.92 3.00
C ILE A 58 -1.67 -4.54 1.93
N GLY A 59 -1.97 -3.56 1.07
CA GLY A 59 -1.05 -3.10 0.03
C GLY A 59 0.30 -2.64 0.59
N VAL A 60 0.27 -1.85 1.67
CA VAL A 60 1.49 -1.40 2.36
C VAL A 60 2.21 -2.56 3.04
N ALA A 61 1.49 -3.44 3.74
CA ALA A 61 2.08 -4.60 4.40
C ALA A 61 2.76 -5.55 3.41
N SER A 62 2.14 -5.81 2.25
CA SER A 62 2.72 -6.58 1.17
C SER A 62 3.99 -5.92 0.63
N ALA A 63 3.98 -4.61 0.36
CA ALA A 63 5.17 -3.91 -0.11
C ALA A 63 6.32 -3.98 0.91
N ALA A 64 6.04 -3.78 2.20
CA ALA A 64 7.02 -3.92 3.28
C ALA A 64 7.57 -5.35 3.36
N PHE A 65 6.71 -6.36 3.22
CA PHE A 65 7.12 -7.76 3.20
C PHE A 65 8.04 -8.07 2.01
N TYR A 66 7.69 -7.63 0.80
CA TYR A 66 8.55 -7.77 -0.38
C TYR A 66 9.91 -7.08 -0.19
N PHE A 67 9.90 -5.87 0.37
CA PHE A 67 11.14 -5.14 0.65
C PHE A 67 12.03 -5.91 1.63
N TYR A 68 11.43 -6.49 2.67
CA TYR A 68 12.14 -7.34 3.64
C TYR A 68 12.74 -8.59 3.00
N VAL A 69 11.97 -9.29 2.15
CA VAL A 69 12.45 -10.50 1.44
C VAL A 69 13.63 -10.17 0.54
N ILE A 70 13.52 -9.11 -0.28
CA ILE A 70 14.60 -8.67 -1.19
C ILE A 70 15.86 -8.33 -0.39
N LEU A 71 15.72 -7.61 0.72
CA LEU A 71 16.86 -7.20 1.55
C LEU A 71 17.56 -8.41 2.17
N PHE A 72 16.81 -9.41 2.64
CA PHE A 72 17.37 -10.64 3.18
C PHE A 72 18.06 -11.49 2.11
N GLU A 73 17.50 -11.55 0.91
CA GLU A 73 18.09 -12.28 -0.23
C GLU A 73 19.42 -11.65 -0.68
N GLN A 74 19.52 -10.32 -0.72
CA GLN A 74 20.79 -9.66 -1.04
C GLN A 74 21.87 -9.93 -0.01
N VAL A 75 21.54 -9.86 1.29
CA VAL A 75 22.48 -10.17 2.38
C VAL A 75 23.02 -11.60 2.31
N GLY A 76 22.21 -12.57 1.86
CA GLY A 76 22.66 -13.95 1.66
C GLY A 76 23.63 -14.14 0.50
N ASN A 77 23.54 -13.28 -0.53
CA ASN A 77 24.34 -13.37 -1.75
C ASN A 77 25.71 -12.66 -1.63
N ASP A 78 25.86 -11.74 -0.68
CA ASP A 78 27.13 -11.03 -0.40
C ASP A 78 28.09 -11.84 0.50
N VAL A 79 27.63 -12.97 1.05
CA VAL A 79 28.38 -13.80 2.03
C VAL A 79 29.02 -15.05 1.37
N PHE A 80 28.81 -15.28 0.07
CA PHE A 80 29.38 -16.40 -0.69
C PHE A 80 30.31 -15.95 -1.82
#